data_AF-A0A8H4AFQ9-F1
#
_entry.id   AF-A0A8H4AFQ9-F1
#
_cell.length_a   1.000
_cell.length_b   1.000
_cell.length_c   1.000
_cell.angle_alpha   90.00
_cell.angle_beta   90.00
_cell.angle_gamma   90.00
#
_symmetry.space_group_name_H-M   'P 1'
#
loop_
_entity.id
_entity.type
_entity.pdbx_description
1 polymer ?
#
loop_
_entity_poly.entity_id
_entity_poly.type
_entity_poly.pdbx_seq_one_letter_code
_entity_poly.pdbx_strand_id
1 'polypeptide(L)'
;MSKTWLYEGNRICGDSMPRSQNIDDLMDISLTIFKSPTFTQSNTSKKHTRDYILYSNKPSNKKTKQIKKESLTLKKLIKELSTEPSTSQDPVTRKENTNNFVNLYNNITNAETQNEIINQDIVTSYYLFGKALEEKYNHYKKNNPKHTAQALVNKEVRSQLPNSVSNDLLQKKKERAQKIYELFTEIGVNKI
;
A
#
# COMPACT_ATOMS: atom_id res chain seq x y z
N MET A 1 -43.45 -1.53 54.10
CA MET A 1 -43.57 -0.55 52.98
C MET A 1 -42.82 -1.11 51.79
N SER A 2 -43.56 -1.68 50.84
CA SER A 2 -43.05 -2.21 49.57
C SER A 2 -43.06 -1.12 48.51
N LYS A 3 -42.07 -1.13 47.60
CA LYS A 3 -42.25 -0.86 46.17
C LYS A 3 -40.96 -1.21 45.41
N THR A 4 -41.01 -2.38 44.80
CA THR A 4 -40.25 -2.81 43.63
C THR A 4 -40.57 -1.92 42.43
N TRP A 5 -39.57 -1.60 41.62
CA TRP A 5 -39.75 -1.26 40.21
C TRP A 5 -38.72 -2.00 39.39
N LEU A 6 -39.23 -2.90 38.56
CA LEU A 6 -38.56 -3.48 37.40
C LEU A 6 -38.53 -2.42 36.31
N TYR A 7 -37.37 -2.24 35.67
CA TYR A 7 -37.29 -1.55 34.38
C TYR A 7 -36.61 -2.47 33.38
N GLU A 8 -37.45 -3.07 32.54
CA GLU A 8 -37.12 -3.66 31.25
C GLU A 8 -36.48 -2.56 30.38
N GLY A 9 -35.29 -2.84 29.83
CA GLY A 9 -34.58 -1.94 28.94
C GLY A 9 -33.91 -2.71 27.83
N ASN A 10 -34.69 -3.01 26.78
CA ASN A 10 -34.21 -3.53 25.50
C ASN A 10 -33.01 -2.73 25.00
N ARG A 11 -31.85 -3.38 24.85
CA ARG A 11 -30.73 -2.83 24.09
C ARG A 11 -30.50 -3.71 22.86
N ILE A 12 -31.19 -3.30 21.80
CA ILE A 12 -30.91 -3.58 20.40
C ILE A 12 -29.41 -3.79 20.14
N CYS A 13 -29.07 -4.99 19.65
CA CYS A 13 -27.78 -5.33 19.08
C CYS A 13 -27.55 -4.39 17.88
N GLY A 14 -26.64 -3.42 18.05
CA GLY A 14 -26.10 -2.66 16.94
C GLY A 14 -25.07 -3.50 16.22
N ASP A 15 -25.38 -3.85 14.97
CA ASP A 15 -24.51 -4.57 14.07
C ASP A 15 -23.13 -3.90 13.93
N SER A 16 -22.11 -4.73 14.10
CA SER A 16 -20.83 -4.76 13.40
C SER A 16 -20.43 -3.47 12.66
N MET A 17 -19.63 -2.62 13.31
CA MET A 17 -18.74 -1.70 12.59
C MET A 17 -17.51 -2.50 12.14
N PRO A 18 -17.20 -2.58 10.83
CA PRO A 18 -15.93 -3.14 10.39
C PRO A 18 -14.81 -2.27 10.96
N ARG A 19 -13.96 -2.91 11.77
CA ARG A 19 -12.71 -2.38 12.30
C ARG A 19 -11.97 -1.69 11.15
N SER A 20 -11.89 -0.35 11.22
CA SER A 20 -11.11 0.46 10.30
C SER A 20 -9.73 -0.18 10.18
N GLN A 21 -9.38 -0.62 8.97
CA GLN A 21 -8.05 -1.13 8.68
C GLN A 21 -7.06 -0.01 9.00
N ASN A 22 -6.08 -0.40 9.81
CA ASN A 22 -5.11 0.46 10.43
C ASN A 22 -4.30 1.19 9.35
N ILE A 23 -4.47 2.51 9.24
CA ILE A 23 -3.67 3.37 8.35
C ILE A 23 -2.20 3.45 8.79
N ASP A 24 -1.87 3.03 10.01
CA ASP A 24 -0.46 2.90 10.43
C ASP A 24 0.27 1.82 9.61
N ASP A 25 -0.42 0.77 9.14
CA ASP A 25 0.19 -0.33 8.37
C ASP A 25 0.62 0.13 6.95
N LEU A 26 0.10 1.26 6.46
CA LEU A 26 0.45 1.80 5.14
C LEU A 26 1.73 2.67 5.17
N MET A 27 2.08 3.20 6.34
CA MET A 27 3.29 4.02 6.54
C MET A 27 4.55 3.16 6.77
N ASP A 28 4.38 1.88 7.11
CA ASP A 28 5.45 0.89 7.21
C ASP A 28 6.01 0.47 5.85
N ILE A 29 5.23 0.64 4.76
CA ILE A 29 5.68 0.33 3.40
C ILE A 29 6.76 1.32 2.93
N SER A 30 6.69 2.60 3.33
CA SER A 30 7.78 3.54 3.03
C SER A 30 9.05 3.29 3.86
N LEU A 31 8.99 2.50 4.94
CA LEU A 31 10.16 2.14 5.73
C LEU A 31 10.83 0.86 5.22
N THR A 32 10.09 -0.06 4.59
CA THR A 32 10.67 -1.29 4.03
C THR A 32 11.58 -1.05 2.83
N ILE A 33 11.41 0.06 2.10
CA ILE A 33 12.28 0.41 0.96
C ILE A 33 13.67 0.89 1.42
N PHE A 34 13.79 1.51 2.59
CA PHE A 34 15.10 1.85 3.18
C PHE A 34 15.82 0.65 3.83
N LYS A 35 15.26 -0.57 3.72
CA LYS A 35 15.97 -1.81 4.06
C LYS A 35 16.69 -2.41 2.84
N SER A 36 17.47 -1.61 2.11
CA SER A 36 18.53 -2.15 1.25
C SER A 36 19.72 -2.59 2.13
N PRO A 37 20.41 -3.71 1.79
CA PRO A 37 21.28 -4.41 2.72
C PRO A 37 22.69 -3.80 2.79
N THR A 38 22.83 -2.55 3.23
CA THR A 38 24.16 -2.03 3.64
C THR A 38 24.05 -0.83 4.59
N PHE A 39 23.42 -0.98 5.75
CA PHE A 39 23.81 -0.23 6.96
C PHE A 39 23.21 -0.90 8.19
N THR A 40 23.86 -1.97 8.66
CA THR A 40 23.53 -2.60 9.95
C THR A 40 24.20 -1.81 11.07
N GLN A 41 23.43 -0.98 11.77
CA GLN A 41 23.77 -0.66 13.15
C GLN A 41 23.15 -1.73 14.07
N SER A 42 24.03 -2.49 14.71
CA SER A 42 23.71 -3.62 15.57
C SER A 42 22.93 -3.19 16.82
N ASN A 43 21.75 -3.79 17.04
CA ASN A 43 21.17 -3.93 18.36
C ASN A 43 20.76 -5.40 18.57
N THR A 44 21.33 -6.01 19.59
CA THR A 44 21.18 -7.42 19.96
C THR A 44 19.91 -7.64 20.80
N SER A 45 19.08 -8.63 20.44
CA SER A 45 18.43 -9.59 21.38
C SER A 45 17.40 -10.54 20.70
N LYS A 46 17.83 -11.81 20.52
CA LYS A 46 17.18 -13.13 20.77
C LYS A 46 15.78 -13.51 20.21
N LYS A 47 15.82 -14.47 19.24
CA LYS A 47 15.07 -15.75 19.06
C LYS A 47 13.51 -15.80 19.12
N HIS A 48 12.88 -16.30 18.04
CA HIS A 48 12.16 -17.61 18.01
C HIS A 48 11.79 -18.05 16.57
N THR A 49 11.71 -19.38 16.40
CA THR A 49 11.76 -20.26 15.21
C THR A 49 10.54 -20.22 14.27
N ARG A 50 10.82 -20.38 12.96
CA ARG A 50 9.88 -20.64 11.85
C ARG A 50 9.75 -22.15 11.62
N ASP A 51 8.54 -22.65 11.36
CA ASP A 51 8.31 -23.94 10.69
C ASP A 51 7.21 -23.78 9.62
N TYR A 52 7.54 -24.10 8.36
CA TYR A 52 6.64 -24.16 7.22
C TYR A 52 6.49 -25.63 6.81
N ILE A 53 5.27 -26.18 6.83
CA ILE A 53 4.99 -27.53 6.35
C ILE A 53 4.46 -27.47 4.91
N LEU A 54 5.18 -28.12 4.01
CA LEU A 54 4.88 -28.31 2.58
C LEU A 54 4.25 -29.70 2.39
N TYR A 55 3.00 -29.80 1.94
CA TYR A 55 2.41 -31.08 1.51
C TYR A 55 2.24 -31.09 -0.01
N SER A 56 2.97 -32.00 -0.66
CA SER A 56 2.84 -32.37 -2.06
C SER A 56 1.91 -33.58 -2.20
N ASN A 57 1.12 -33.65 -3.27
CA ASN A 57 0.58 -34.90 -3.80
C ASN A 57 0.34 -34.79 -5.32
N LYS A 58 0.87 -35.76 -6.07
CA LYS A 58 0.74 -35.97 -7.53
C LYS A 58 -0.17 -37.19 -7.82
N PRO A 59 -0.59 -37.45 -9.09
CA PRO A 59 -1.92 -37.93 -9.45
C PRO A 59 -1.97 -39.42 -9.85
N SER A 60 -3.18 -39.97 -10.06
CA SER A 60 -3.38 -41.36 -10.49
C SER A 60 -4.35 -41.50 -11.68
N ASN A 61 -3.92 -42.30 -12.66
CA ASN A 61 -4.55 -42.64 -13.94
C ASN A 61 -5.65 -43.71 -13.82
N LYS A 62 -6.59 -43.79 -14.79
CA LYS A 62 -7.03 -45.06 -15.42
C LYS A 62 -7.91 -44.85 -16.67
N LYS A 63 -7.55 -45.58 -17.75
CA LYS A 63 -8.19 -45.69 -19.08
C LYS A 63 -9.32 -46.73 -19.08
N THR A 64 -10.39 -46.55 -19.87
CA THR A 64 -11.03 -47.67 -20.62
C THR A 64 -11.91 -47.25 -21.81
N LYS A 65 -11.52 -47.74 -23.00
CA LYS A 65 -12.26 -48.35 -24.15
C LYS A 65 -13.50 -47.70 -24.82
N GLN A 66 -13.26 -47.37 -26.10
CA GLN A 66 -14.10 -47.30 -27.33
C GLN A 66 -15.57 -47.76 -27.31
N ILE A 67 -16.45 -46.97 -27.94
CA ILE A 67 -17.56 -47.46 -28.80
C ILE A 67 -17.75 -46.52 -30.03
N LYS A 68 -17.72 -47.12 -31.23
CA LYS A 68 -17.96 -46.55 -32.56
C LYS A 68 -19.32 -45.83 -32.66
N LYS A 69 -19.35 -44.50 -32.74
CA LYS A 69 -20.51 -43.69 -33.23
C LYS A 69 -20.12 -42.43 -34.03
N GLU A 70 -18.82 -42.16 -34.21
CA GLU A 70 -18.31 -40.86 -34.72
C GLU A 70 -18.49 -40.62 -36.23
N SER A 71 -18.75 -41.67 -37.03
CA SER A 71 -18.68 -41.60 -38.50
C SER A 71 -19.80 -40.76 -39.15
N LEU A 72 -20.95 -40.58 -38.50
CA LEU A 72 -22.06 -39.82 -39.08
C LEU A 72 -21.99 -38.32 -38.74
N THR A 73 -21.50 -37.96 -37.56
CA THR A 73 -21.35 -36.56 -37.12
C THR A 73 -20.24 -35.84 -37.89
N LEU A 74 -19.11 -36.52 -38.12
CA LEU A 74 -17.99 -35.97 -38.90
C LEU A 74 -18.39 -35.62 -40.34
N LYS A 75 -19.20 -36.46 -41.00
CA LYS A 75 -19.68 -36.19 -42.36
C LYS A 75 -20.61 -34.98 -42.42
N LYS A 76 -21.40 -34.74 -41.37
CA LYS A 76 -22.26 -33.54 -41.28
C LYS A 76 -21.43 -32.28 -41.09
N LEU A 77 -20.43 -32.31 -40.19
CA LEU A 77 -19.56 -31.16 -39.90
C LEU A 77 -18.70 -30.76 -41.12
N ILE A 78 -18.17 -31.73 -41.87
CA ILE A 78 -17.38 -31.44 -43.09
C ILE A 78 -18.25 -30.75 -44.15
N LYS A 79 -19.52 -31.13 -44.30
CA LYS A 79 -20.45 -30.49 -45.23
C LYS A 79 -20.80 -29.06 -44.80
N GLU A 80 -20.98 -28.84 -43.51
CA GLU A 80 -21.29 -27.52 -42.94
C GLU A 80 -20.12 -26.53 -43.11
N LEU A 81 -18.88 -27.00 -42.95
CA LEU A 81 -17.68 -26.17 -43.12
C LEU A 81 -17.32 -25.88 -44.58
N SER A 82 -17.81 -26.66 -45.54
CA SER A 82 -17.46 -26.49 -46.96
C SER A 82 -18.35 -25.48 -47.68
N THR A 83 -19.24 -24.78 -46.97
CA THR A 83 -20.13 -23.75 -47.55
C THR A 83 -19.74 -22.39 -47.01
N GLU A 84 -18.96 -21.62 -47.78
CA GLU A 84 -18.69 -20.20 -47.49
C GLU A 84 -19.95 -19.35 -47.66
N PRO A 85 -20.21 -18.39 -46.77
CA PRO A 85 -20.84 -17.13 -47.12
C PRO A 85 -19.78 -16.02 -47.17
N SER A 86 -19.78 -15.36 -48.32
CA SER A 86 -19.03 -14.16 -48.64
C SER A 86 -19.37 -12.98 -47.73
N THR A 87 -18.32 -12.19 -47.43
CA THR A 87 -18.33 -10.76 -47.11
C THR A 87 -19.15 -10.31 -45.89
N SER A 88 -18.45 -9.88 -44.82
CA SER A 88 -18.62 -8.52 -44.24
C SER A 88 -17.67 -8.29 -43.05
N GLN A 89 -16.80 -7.29 -43.24
CA GLN A 89 -16.21 -6.37 -42.27
C GLN A 89 -15.66 -6.91 -40.94
N ASP A 90 -14.33 -6.82 -40.88
CA ASP A 90 -13.50 -6.62 -39.69
C ASP A 90 -14.21 -5.82 -38.59
N PRO A 91 -14.03 -6.25 -37.34
CA PRO A 91 -13.23 -5.42 -36.47
C PRO A 91 -11.99 -6.21 -36.06
N VAL A 92 -10.83 -5.74 -36.54
CA VAL A 92 -9.55 -5.95 -35.87
C VAL A 92 -9.73 -5.39 -34.48
N THR A 93 -10.19 -6.26 -33.58
CA THR A 93 -10.02 -6.09 -32.16
C THR A 93 -8.52 -6.15 -32.00
N ARG A 94 -7.88 -4.98 -32.02
CA ARG A 94 -6.51 -4.78 -31.58
C ARG A 94 -6.52 -5.14 -30.11
N LYS A 95 -6.49 -6.44 -29.83
CA LYS A 95 -6.01 -6.99 -28.58
C LYS A 95 -4.53 -6.70 -28.66
N GLU A 96 -4.17 -5.47 -28.29
CA GLU A 96 -2.79 -5.10 -28.08
C GLU A 96 -2.19 -6.24 -27.28
N ASN A 97 -1.11 -6.77 -27.81
CA ASN A 97 -0.31 -7.83 -27.24
C ASN A 97 0.32 -7.33 -25.93
N THR A 98 -0.51 -7.07 -24.93
CA THR A 98 -0.16 -6.71 -23.54
C THR A 98 0.68 -7.81 -22.88
N ASN A 99 0.77 -8.98 -23.53
CA ASN A 99 1.56 -10.14 -23.13
C ASN A 99 2.92 -10.23 -23.84
N ASN A 100 3.36 -9.19 -24.57
CA ASN A 100 4.73 -9.16 -25.09
C ASN A 100 5.71 -8.89 -23.93
N PHE A 101 6.68 -9.78 -23.73
CA PHE A 101 7.69 -9.66 -22.68
C PHE A 101 8.43 -8.32 -22.69
N VAL A 102 8.69 -7.75 -23.87
CA VAL A 102 9.34 -6.42 -23.98
C VAL A 102 8.46 -5.33 -23.36
N ASN A 103 7.15 -5.38 -23.61
CA ASN A 103 6.21 -4.41 -23.05
C ASN A 103 6.09 -4.59 -21.53
N LEU A 104 6.00 -5.84 -21.05
CA LEU A 104 5.95 -6.13 -19.63
C LEU A 104 7.21 -5.67 -18.89
N TYR A 105 8.40 -5.88 -19.48
CA TYR A 105 9.66 -5.40 -18.93
C TYR A 105 9.69 -3.87 -18.84
N ASN A 106 9.36 -3.18 -19.93
CA ASN A 106 9.33 -1.71 -19.94
C ASN A 106 8.32 -1.15 -18.92
N ASN A 107 7.17 -1.81 -18.75
CA ASN A 107 6.18 -1.42 -17.75
C ASN A 107 6.73 -1.52 -16.32
N ILE A 108 7.48 -2.60 -16.03
CA ILE A 108 8.14 -2.78 -14.72
C ILE A 108 9.18 -1.67 -14.51
N THR A 109 10.10 -1.47 -15.46
CA THR A 109 11.14 -0.44 -15.36
C THR A 109 10.54 0.95 -15.16
N ASN A 110 9.50 1.30 -15.91
CA ASN A 110 8.82 2.58 -15.74
C ASN A 110 8.18 2.69 -14.36
N ALA A 111 7.51 1.65 -13.87
CA ALA A 111 6.90 1.66 -12.54
C ALA A 111 7.96 1.81 -11.42
N GLU A 112 9.13 1.18 -11.57
CA GLU A 112 10.26 1.32 -10.64
C GLU A 112 10.80 2.76 -10.62
N THR A 113 11.03 3.37 -11.79
CA THR A 113 11.46 4.77 -11.90
C THR A 113 10.43 5.73 -11.28
N GLN A 114 9.14 5.54 -11.56
CA GLN A 114 8.10 6.37 -10.95
C GLN A 114 8.06 6.21 -9.43
N ASN A 115 8.24 4.98 -8.93
CA ASN A 115 8.31 4.73 -7.49
C ASN A 115 9.54 5.42 -6.86
N GLU A 116 10.70 5.43 -7.52
CA GLU A 116 11.88 6.17 -7.06
C GLU A 116 11.60 7.67 -6.95
N ILE A 117 11.02 8.28 -8.00
CA ILE A 117 10.62 9.69 -8.01
C ILE A 117 9.65 10.00 -6.87
N ILE A 118 8.60 9.19 -6.71
CA ILE A 118 7.62 9.37 -5.63
C ILE A 118 8.28 9.27 -4.26
N ASN A 119 9.21 8.33 -4.06
CA ASN A 119 9.92 8.19 -2.79
C ASN A 119 10.81 9.41 -2.51
N GLN A 120 11.52 9.92 -3.52
CA GLN A 120 12.31 11.14 -3.41
C GLN A 120 11.44 12.35 -3.06
N ASP A 121 10.27 12.49 -3.70
CA ASP A 121 9.30 13.55 -3.41
C ASP A 121 8.74 13.47 -1.99
N ILE A 122 8.46 12.26 -1.51
CA ILE A 122 8.02 12.03 -0.13
C ILE A 122 9.11 12.48 0.85
N VAL A 123 10.36 12.05 0.65
CA VAL A 123 11.49 12.43 1.53
C VAL A 123 11.71 13.95 1.48
N THR A 124 11.69 14.54 0.29
CA THR A 124 11.80 15.99 0.08
C THR A 124 10.70 16.74 0.82
N SER A 125 9.46 16.26 0.75
CA SER A 125 8.32 16.87 1.46
C SER A 125 8.50 16.83 2.98
N TYR A 126 8.99 15.71 3.52
CA TYR A 126 9.31 15.62 4.96
C TYR A 126 10.45 16.55 5.35
N TYR A 127 11.51 16.63 4.52
CA TYR A 127 12.62 17.54 4.75
C TYR A 127 12.16 19.00 4.81
N LEU A 128 11.38 19.44 3.81
CA LEU A 128 10.84 20.80 3.76
C LEU A 128 9.90 21.09 4.93
N PHE A 129 9.07 20.13 5.33
CA PHE A 129 8.22 20.27 6.49
C PHE A 129 9.03 20.40 7.79
N GLY A 130 10.07 19.58 7.97
CA GLY A 130 10.99 19.67 9.11
C GLY A 130 11.74 20.99 9.17
N LYS A 131 12.23 21.47 8.02
CA LYS A 131 12.86 22.79 7.88
C LYS A 131 11.92 23.92 8.31
N ALA A 132 10.68 23.91 7.84
CA ALA A 132 9.69 24.92 8.21
C ALA A 132 9.37 24.89 9.72
N LEU A 133 9.29 23.70 10.33
CA LEU A 133 9.11 23.55 11.79
C LEU A 133 10.27 24.20 12.55
N GLU A 134 11.51 23.95 12.12
CA GLU A 134 12.71 24.50 12.76
C GLU A 134 12.80 26.02 12.60
N GLU A 135 12.48 26.56 11.42
CA GLU A 135 12.45 28.01 11.18
C GLU A 135 11.41 28.71 12.07
N LYS A 136 10.21 28.14 12.20
CA LYS A 136 9.16 28.67 13.08
C LYS A 136 9.53 28.55 14.56
N TYR A 137 10.14 27.43 14.95
CA TYR A 137 10.65 27.26 16.30
C TYR A 137 11.70 28.31 16.65
N ASN A 138 12.68 28.53 15.77
CA ASN A 138 13.72 29.53 15.95
C ASN A 138 13.17 30.95 15.95
N HIS A 139 12.12 31.24 15.17
CA HIS A 139 11.42 32.51 15.24
C HIS A 139 10.80 32.76 16.63
N TYR A 140 10.01 31.81 17.14
CA TYR A 140 9.36 31.99 18.44
C TYR A 140 10.33 31.97 19.62
N LYS A 141 11.39 31.16 19.53
CA LYS A 141 12.44 31.03 20.55
C LYS A 141 13.19 32.34 20.82
N LYS A 142 13.19 33.31 19.88
CA LYS A 142 13.80 34.63 20.09
C LYS A 142 13.18 35.39 21.27
N ASN A 143 11.87 35.27 21.45
CA ASN A 143 11.10 36.07 22.42
C ASN A 143 10.40 35.22 23.50
N ASN A 144 10.53 33.89 23.45
CA ASN A 144 9.80 32.97 24.30
C ASN A 144 10.72 31.87 24.84
N PRO A 145 10.47 31.36 26.06
CA PRO A 145 11.19 30.19 26.56
C PRO A 145 10.88 28.96 25.68
N LYS A 146 11.79 27.97 25.70
CA LYS A 146 11.76 26.79 24.81
C LYS A 146 10.39 26.10 24.76
N HIS A 147 9.74 25.91 25.91
CA HIS A 147 8.45 25.24 26.01
C HIS A 147 7.31 26.04 25.36
N THR A 148 7.29 27.36 25.56
CA THR A 148 6.30 28.26 24.94
C THR A 148 6.50 28.34 23.44
N ALA A 149 7.75 28.44 22.97
CA ALA A 149 8.05 28.43 21.54
C ALA A 149 7.54 27.15 20.86
N GLN A 150 7.77 25.99 21.48
CA GLN A 150 7.25 24.72 20.97
C GLN A 150 5.72 24.67 20.93
N ALA A 151 5.06 25.17 21.99
CA ALA A 151 3.60 25.23 22.05
C ALA A 151 3.02 26.14 20.96
N LEU A 152 3.68 27.26 20.66
CA LEU A 152 3.31 28.18 19.57
C LEU A 152 3.43 27.52 18.20
N VAL A 153 4.54 26.83 17.91
CA VAL A 153 4.69 26.05 16.67
C VAL A 153 3.60 25.00 16.55
N ASN A 154 3.34 24.24 17.62
CA ASN A 154 2.30 23.22 17.62
C ASN A 154 0.91 23.80 17.36
N LYS A 155 0.60 24.97 17.94
CA LYS A 155 -0.66 25.68 17.72
C LYS A 155 -0.77 26.17 16.28
N GLU A 156 0.28 26.76 15.73
CA GLU A 156 0.31 27.25 14.34
C GLU A 156 0.09 26.10 13.35
N VAL A 157 0.86 25.01 13.48
CA VAL A 157 0.71 23.81 12.63
C VAL A 157 -0.71 23.26 12.74
N ARG A 158 -1.26 23.16 13.96
CA ARG A 158 -2.61 22.63 14.14
C ARG A 158 -3.67 23.53 13.49
N SER A 159 -3.49 24.84 13.52
CA SER A 159 -4.43 25.80 12.92
C SER A 159 -4.49 25.76 11.40
N GLN A 160 -3.42 25.30 10.75
CA GLN A 160 -3.35 25.20 9.29
C GLN A 160 -3.85 23.85 8.76
N LEU A 161 -4.10 22.88 9.64
CA LEU A 161 -4.47 21.52 9.25
C LEU A 161 -5.94 21.21 9.55
N PRO A 162 -6.60 20.38 8.72
CA PRO A 162 -7.97 19.97 8.95
C PRO A 162 -8.17 19.30 10.31
N ASN A 163 -9.32 19.54 10.95
CA ASN A 163 -9.67 18.93 12.23
C ASN A 163 -9.77 17.39 12.16
N SER A 164 -10.00 16.83 10.97
CA SER A 164 -10.03 15.38 10.72
C SER A 164 -8.68 14.68 10.96
N VAL A 165 -7.56 15.41 10.93
CA VAL A 165 -6.24 14.84 11.24
C VAL A 165 -6.13 14.66 12.75
N SER A 166 -5.88 13.42 13.19
CA SER A 166 -5.60 13.08 14.58
C SER A 166 -4.30 13.75 15.07
N ASN A 167 -4.30 14.20 16.32
CA ASN A 167 -3.11 14.80 16.95
C ASN A 167 -1.95 13.80 17.02
N ASP A 168 -2.22 12.50 17.21
CA ASP A 168 -1.20 11.44 17.25
C ASP A 168 -0.51 11.29 15.89
N LEU A 169 -1.30 11.20 14.82
CA LEU A 169 -0.79 11.10 13.45
C LEU A 169 0.04 12.35 13.07
N LEU A 170 -0.45 13.53 13.45
CA LEU A 170 0.29 14.78 13.24
C LEU A 170 1.62 14.78 14.01
N GLN A 171 1.62 14.32 15.26
CA GLN A 171 2.83 14.23 16.06
C GLN A 171 3.86 13.28 15.43
N LYS A 172 3.45 12.07 15.04
CA LYS A 172 4.30 11.11 14.32
C LYS A 172 4.92 11.71 13.04
N LYS A 173 4.11 12.43 12.24
CA LYS A 173 4.60 13.09 11.02
C LYS A 173 5.62 14.20 11.31
N LYS A 174 5.39 15.03 12.33
CA LYS A 174 6.34 16.07 12.75
C LYS A 174 7.66 15.48 13.22
N GLU A 175 7.62 14.46 14.07
CA GLU A 175 8.83 13.78 14.57
C GLU A 175 9.63 13.16 13.43
N ARG A 176 8.96 12.51 12.48
CA ARG A 176 9.61 11.98 11.27
C ARG A 176 10.23 13.10 10.44
N ALA A 177 9.53 14.21 10.25
CA ALA A 177 10.01 15.37 9.49
C ALA A 177 11.25 16.00 10.13
N GLN A 178 11.25 16.18 11.46
CA GLN A 178 12.40 16.70 12.20
C GLN A 178 13.62 15.78 12.04
N LYS A 179 13.45 14.46 12.20
CA LYS A 179 14.55 13.49 12.00
C LYS A 179 15.13 13.51 10.58
N ILE A 180 14.27 13.57 9.56
CA ILE A 180 14.70 13.67 8.16
C ILE A 180 15.43 14.98 7.92
N TYR A 181 14.91 16.09 8.43
CA TYR A 181 15.55 17.40 8.33
C TYR A 181 16.94 17.41 8.97
N GLU A 182 17.07 16.91 10.20
CA GLU A 182 18.35 16.79 10.90
C GLU A 182 19.35 15.95 10.10
N LEU A 183 18.93 14.76 9.64
CA LEU A 183 19.78 13.87 8.86
C LEU A 183 20.32 14.53 7.58
N PHE A 184 19.43 15.08 6.73
CA PHE A 184 19.84 15.67 5.45
C PHE A 184 20.48 17.05 5.58
N THR A 185 20.33 17.70 6.73
CA THR A 185 21.16 18.88 7.06
C THR A 185 22.61 18.48 7.33
N GLU A 186 22.84 17.29 7.91
CA GLU A 186 24.19 16.76 8.17
C GLU A 186 24.83 16.16 6.91
N ILE A 187 24.11 15.30 6.17
CA ILE A 187 24.68 14.58 5.01
C ILE A 187 24.58 15.35 3.69
N GLY A 188 23.77 16.42 3.65
CA GLY A 188 23.52 17.24 2.47
C GLY A 188 22.21 16.93 1.76
N VAL A 189 21.48 17.97 1.37
CA VAL A 189 20.16 17.87 0.71
C VAL A 189 20.26 17.21 -0.67
N ASN A 190 21.40 17.32 -1.34
CA ASN A 190 21.68 16.67 -2.62
C ASN A 190 21.81 15.13 -2.52
N LYS A 191 21.65 14.56 -1.32
CA LYS A 191 21.62 13.12 -1.06
C LYS A 191 20.19 12.56 -0.95
N ILE A 192 19.18 13.42 -1.04
CA ILE A 192 17.78 13.02 -1.18
C ILE A 192 17.56 12.54 -2.61
#